data_AF-A0A936ME70-F1
#
_entry.id   AF-A0A936ME70-F1
#
_cell.length_a   1.000
_cell.length_b   1.000
_cell.length_c   1.000
_cell.angle_alpha   90.00
_cell.angle_beta   90.00
_cell.angle_gamma   90.00
#
_symmetry.space_group_name_H-M   'P 1'
#
loop_
_entity.id
_entity.type
_entity.pdbx_description
1 polymer ?
#
loop_
_entity_poly.entity_id
_entity_poly.type
_entity_poly.pdbx_seq_one_letter_code
_entity_poly.pdbx_strand_id
1 'polypeptide(L)'
;MARSKNFTFDGGAATYFGMSLIAMCLTGITLGIAYPWALCMKERWRCHHTFVHGRRLKFLGGGAGLLGQWIKWMFLIIITFGIYSFWVVPALNRWVTEHTDFADVLPRDKNYEYSIMFDK
;
A
#
# COMPACT_ATOMS: atom_id res chain seq x y z
N MET A 1 -25.62 5.03 14.32
CA MET A 1 -24.47 4.21 13.87
C MET A 1 -23.43 4.19 14.98
N ALA A 2 -23.17 3.04 15.60
CA ALA A 2 -22.15 2.93 16.64
C ALA A 2 -20.76 3.11 16.03
N ARG A 3 -20.06 4.21 16.39
CA ARG A 3 -18.70 4.49 15.92
C ARG A 3 -17.74 3.60 16.72
N SER A 4 -17.03 2.67 16.09
CA SER A 4 -16.05 1.85 16.80
C SER A 4 -14.89 2.73 17.30
N LYS A 5 -14.63 2.76 18.61
CA LYS A 5 -13.51 3.49 19.23
C LYS A 5 -12.11 3.02 18.80
N ASN A 6 -12.01 1.91 18.06
CA ASN A 6 -10.76 1.21 17.76
C ASN A 6 -10.08 1.63 16.44
N PHE A 7 -10.75 2.43 15.61
CA PHE A 7 -10.25 2.85 14.29
C PHE A 7 -10.25 4.37 14.20
N THR A 8 -9.05 4.96 14.20
CA THR A 8 -8.83 6.41 14.03
C THR A 8 -8.14 6.66 12.69
N PHE A 9 -8.72 7.57 11.90
CA PHE A 9 -8.19 7.99 10.61
C PHE A 9 -8.02 9.51 10.61
N ASP A 10 -6.78 9.97 10.74
CA ASP A 10 -6.39 11.39 10.71
C ASP A 10 -6.00 11.81 9.28
N GLY A 11 -6.85 11.48 8.31
CA GLY A 11 -6.65 11.87 6.91
C GLY A 11 -7.36 13.18 6.60
N GLY A 12 -6.59 14.25 6.36
CA GLY A 12 -7.12 15.53 5.91
C GLY A 12 -7.58 15.50 4.44
N ALA A 13 -8.72 16.14 4.14
CA ALA A 13 -9.27 16.23 2.78
C ALA A 13 -8.31 16.90 1.78
N ALA A 14 -7.53 17.89 2.24
CA ALA A 14 -6.52 18.57 1.43
C ALA A 14 -5.39 17.63 0.97
N THR A 15 -4.97 16.71 1.84
CA THR A 15 -3.91 15.75 1.53
C THR A 15 -4.39 14.69 0.54
N TYR A 16 -5.64 14.23 0.67
CA TYR A 16 -6.27 13.35 -0.31
C TYR A 16 -6.34 13.99 -1.69
N PHE A 17 -6.72 15.28 -1.76
CA PHE A 17 -6.79 16.03 -3.01
C PHE A 17 -5.41 16.17 -3.67
N GLY A 18 -4.38 16.55 -2.90
CA GLY A 18 -3.00 16.64 -3.41
C GLY A 18 -2.47 15.30 -3.93
N MET A 19 -2.71 14.21 -3.19
CA MET A 19 -2.34 12.85 -3.60
C MET A 19 -3.07 12.39 -4.87
N SER A 20 -4.34 12.76 -5.02
CA SER A 20 -5.12 12.43 -6.21
C SER A 20 -4.62 13.19 -7.44
N LEU A 21 -4.27 14.47 -7.28
CA LEU A 21 -3.71 15.29 -8.36
C LEU A 21 -2.35 14.76 -8.83
N ILE A 22 -1.46 14.42 -7.90
CA ILE A 22 -0.16 13.83 -8.22
C ILE A 22 -0.35 12.50 -8.95
N ALA A 23 -1.24 11.64 -8.46
CA ALA A 23 -1.53 10.38 -9.12
C ALA A 23 -2.12 10.57 -10.52
N MET A 24 -3.01 11.54 -10.70
CA MET A 24 -3.61 11.87 -12.00
C MET A 24 -2.57 12.37 -13.00
N CYS A 25 -1.68 13.29 -12.57
CA CYS A 25 -0.57 13.75 -13.40
C CYS A 25 0.38 12.60 -13.76
N LEU A 26 0.76 11.75 -12.79
CA LEU A 26 1.61 10.59 -13.04
C LEU A 26 0.98 9.61 -14.02
N THR A 27 -0.31 9.28 -13.88
CA THR A 27 -1.01 8.36 -14.78
C THR A 27 -1.24 8.94 -16.17
N GLY A 28 -1.54 10.23 -16.25
CA GLY A 28 -1.81 10.93 -17.51
C GLY A 28 -0.55 11.16 -18.35
N ILE A 29 0.58 11.49 -17.72
CA ILE A 29 1.85 11.75 -18.41
C ILE A 29 2.50 10.45 -18.90
N THR A 30 2.29 9.32 -18.22
CA THR A 30 3.01 8.05 -18.49
C THR A 30 2.16 6.97 -19.15
N LEU A 31 0.93 7.27 -19.59
CA LEU A 31 0.01 6.30 -20.20
C LEU A 31 -0.18 5.02 -19.34
N GLY A 32 -0.19 5.18 -18.01
CA GLY A 32 -0.42 4.07 -17.07
C GLY A 32 0.82 3.29 -16.60
N ILE A 33 2.03 3.60 -17.08
CA ILE A 33 3.27 2.94 -16.60
C ILE A 33 3.60 3.34 -15.16
N ALA A 34 3.31 4.58 -14.75
CA ALA A 34 3.55 5.03 -13.39
C ALA A 34 2.40 4.72 -12.40
N TYR A 35 1.33 4.07 -12.87
CA TYR A 35 0.21 3.64 -12.02
C TYR A 35 0.64 2.84 -10.77
N PRO A 36 1.49 1.78 -10.88
CA PRO A 36 1.95 1.03 -9.70
C PRO A 36 2.70 1.91 -8.69
N TRP A 37 3.47 2.90 -9.16
CA TRP A 37 4.21 3.78 -8.27
C TRP A 37 3.28 4.76 -7.54
N ALA A 38 2.33 5.34 -8.26
CA ALA A 38 1.29 6.20 -7.69
C ALA A 38 0.41 5.44 -6.68
N LEU A 39 0.09 4.18 -6.96
CA LEU A 39 -0.65 3.31 -6.05
C LEU A 39 0.15 3.02 -4.77
N CYS A 40 1.41 2.60 -4.90
CA CYS A 40 2.26 2.37 -3.72
C CYS A 40 2.41 3.64 -2.87
N MET A 41 2.45 4.82 -3.49
CA MET A 41 2.49 6.09 -2.76
C MET A 41 1.17 6.36 -2.03
N LYS A 42 0.02 6.15 -2.69
CA LYS A 42 -1.33 6.25 -2.09
C LYS A 42 -1.52 5.31 -0.91
N GLU A 43 -1.14 4.05 -1.06
CA GLU A 43 -1.29 3.05 0.00
C GLU A 43 -0.33 3.32 1.16
N ARG A 44 0.90 3.79 0.89
CA ARG A 44 1.82 4.22 1.94
C ARG A 44 1.26 5.40 2.74
N TRP A 45 0.65 6.37 2.08
CA TRP A 45 -0.01 7.49 2.74
C TRP A 45 -1.22 7.04 3.57
N ARG A 46 -2.10 6.18 3.01
CA ARG A 46 -3.24 5.61 3.75
C ARG A 46 -2.79 4.87 5.00
N CYS A 47 -1.80 3.99 4.90
CA CYS A 47 -1.26 3.23 6.03
C CYS A 47 -0.67 4.17 7.10
N HIS A 48 0.04 5.21 6.69
CA HIS A 48 0.66 6.18 7.60
C HIS A 48 -0.36 6.95 8.44
N HIS A 49 -1.56 7.20 7.91
CA HIS A 49 -2.66 7.94 8.55
C HIS A 49 -3.76 7.05 9.15
N THR A 50 -3.60 5.72 9.09
CA THR A 50 -4.58 4.77 9.64
C THR A 50 -4.01 4.14 10.92
N PHE A 51 -4.76 4.27 12.02
CA PHE A 51 -4.47 3.61 13.29
C PHE A 51 -5.52 2.52 13.55
N VAL A 52 -5.06 1.29 13.73
CA VAL A 52 -5.90 0.12 14.03
C VAL A 52 -5.51 -0.38 15.41
N HIS A 53 -6.43 -0.33 16.38
CA HIS A 53 -6.18 -0.74 17.76
C HIS A 53 -4.95 -0.07 18.41
N GLY A 54 -4.74 1.23 18.16
CA GLY A 54 -3.59 1.97 18.69
C GLY A 54 -2.24 1.64 18.02
N ARG A 55 -2.24 0.73 17.03
CA ARG A 55 -1.05 0.36 16.25
C ARG A 55 -1.10 0.99 14.87
N ARG A 56 0.07 1.38 14.36
CA ARG A 56 0.22 2.01 13.06
C ARG A 56 0.40 0.95 11.97
N LEU A 57 -0.25 1.11 10.83
CA LEU A 57 0.01 0.27 9.65
C LEU A 57 1.25 0.78 8.89
N LYS A 58 2.07 -0.14 8.40
CA LYS A 58 3.24 0.18 7.58
C LYS A 58 3.23 -0.64 6.30
N PHE A 59 3.20 0.07 5.18
CA PHE A 59 3.37 -0.54 3.87
C PHE A 59 4.85 -0.82 3.60
N LEU A 60 5.19 -2.10 3.43
CA LEU A 60 6.54 -2.57 3.11
C LEU A 60 6.78 -2.69 1.59
N GLY A 61 5.70 -2.64 0.81
CA GLY A 61 5.75 -2.75 -0.64
C GLY A 61 6.50 -1.58 -1.30
N GLY A 62 7.48 -1.91 -2.14
CA GLY A 62 8.19 -0.95 -2.99
C GLY A 62 7.54 -0.82 -4.37
N GLY A 63 7.51 0.39 -4.93
CA GLY A 63 7.05 0.65 -6.30
C GLY A 63 7.79 -0.19 -7.36
N ALA A 64 9.08 -0.48 -7.14
CA ALA A 64 9.88 -1.34 -8.02
C ALA A 64 9.43 -2.81 -8.03
N GLY A 65 9.00 -3.34 -6.87
CA GLY A 65 8.49 -4.71 -6.76
C GLY A 65 7.15 -4.87 -7.48
N LEU A 66 6.25 -3.89 -7.32
CA LEU A 66 4.98 -3.86 -8.04
C LEU A 66 5.16 -3.62 -9.53
N LEU A 67 6.14 -2.80 -9.95
CA LEU A 67 6.44 -2.54 -11.35
C LEU A 67 6.79 -3.82 -12.12
N GLY A 68 7.57 -4.74 -11.53
CA GLY A 68 7.90 -6.01 -12.16
C GLY A 68 6.67 -6.88 -12.46
N GLN A 69 5.69 -6.92 -11.56
CA GLN A 69 4.41 -7.61 -11.79
C GLN A 69 3.51 -6.83 -12.77
N TRP A 70 3.51 -5.50 -12.67
CA TRP A 70 2.73 -4.61 -13.53
C TRP A 70 3.11 -4.77 -15.00
N ILE A 71 4.40 -4.88 -15.32
CA ILE A 71 4.88 -5.12 -16.70
C ILE A 71 4.35 -6.45 -17.24
N LYS A 72 4.33 -7.51 -16.41
CA LYS A 72 3.75 -8.80 -16.81
C LYS A 72 2.25 -8.67 -17.11
N TRP A 73 1.52 -7.97 -16.26
CA TRP A 73 0.08 -7.72 -16.48
C TRP A 73 -0.18 -6.86 -17.72
N MET A 74 0.63 -5.83 -17.96
CA MET A 74 0.55 -5.04 -19.20
C MET A 74 0.76 -5.91 -20.43
N PHE A 75 1.77 -6.79 -20.42
CA PHE A 75 2.02 -7.71 -21.52
C PHE A 75 0.82 -8.65 -21.78
N LEU A 76 0.23 -9.19 -20.72
CA LEU A 76 -0.99 -10.01 -20.80
C LEU A 76 -2.21 -9.24 -21.33
N ILE A 77 -2.40 -7.99 -20.89
CA ILE A 77 -3.47 -7.11 -21.40
C ILE A 77 -3.30 -6.90 -22.91
N ILE A 78 -2.08 -6.64 -23.39
CA ILE A 78 -1.81 -6.42 -24.82
C ILE A 78 -2.13 -7.69 -25.63
N ILE A 79 -1.66 -8.86 -25.18
CA ILE A 79 -1.90 -10.14 -25.88
C ILE A 79 -3.38 -10.50 -25.93
N THR A 80 -4.10 -10.26 -24.84
CA THR A 80 -5.52 -10.63 -24.70
C THR A 80 -6.47 -9.53 -25.17
N PHE A 81 -5.98 -8.50 -25.87
CA PHE A 81 -6.76 -7.33 -26.30
C PHE A 81 -7.60 -6.72 -25.16
N GLY A 82 -7.05 -6.64 -23.95
CA GLY A 82 -7.67 -5.99 -22.80
C GLY A 82 -8.51 -6.89 -21.90
N ILE A 83 -8.81 -8.13 -22.29
CA ILE A 83 -9.65 -9.06 -21.50
C ILE A 83 -9.01 -9.36 -20.14
N TYR A 84 -7.69 -9.45 -20.07
CA TYR A 84 -6.98 -9.76 -18.83
C TYR A 84 -7.06 -8.64 -17.77
N SER A 85 -7.47 -7.42 -18.14
CA SER A 85 -7.61 -6.29 -17.20
C SER A 85 -8.51 -6.61 -15.99
N PHE A 86 -9.50 -7.49 -16.18
CA PHE A 86 -10.38 -7.94 -15.11
C PHE A 86 -9.64 -8.69 -13.98
N TRP A 87 -8.55 -9.41 -14.28
CA TRP A 87 -7.72 -10.12 -13.29
C TRP A 87 -6.68 -9.24 -12.61
N VAL A 88 -6.34 -8.09 -13.20
CA VAL A 88 -5.32 -7.19 -12.64
C VAL A 88 -5.79 -6.59 -11.33
N VAL A 89 -7.06 -6.20 -11.23
CA VAL A 89 -7.64 -5.58 -10.01
C VAL A 89 -7.52 -6.50 -8.78
N PRO A 90 -8.01 -7.76 -8.80
CA PRO A 90 -7.89 -8.65 -7.65
C PRO A 90 -6.42 -9.03 -7.36
N ALA A 91 -5.58 -9.21 -8.38
CA ALA A 91 -4.16 -9.54 -8.20
C ALA A 91 -3.40 -8.38 -7.53
N LEU A 92 -3.72 -7.14 -7.90
CA LEU A 92 -3.16 -5.94 -7.31
C LEU A 92 -3.61 -5.75 -5.86
N ASN A 93 -4.90 -5.96 -5.56
CA ASN A 93 -5.40 -5.93 -4.18
C ASN A 93 -4.75 -6.99 -3.31
N ARG A 94 -4.55 -8.20 -3.84
CA ARG A 94 -3.82 -9.27 -3.16
C ARG A 94 -2.39 -8.85 -2.85
N TRP A 95 -1.67 -8.31 -3.84
CA TRP A 95 -0.30 -7.85 -3.65
C TRP A 95 -0.18 -6.75 -2.60
N VAL A 96 -1.08 -5.75 -2.63
CA VAL A 96 -1.13 -4.67 -1.64
C VAL A 96 -1.38 -5.22 -0.23
N THR A 97 -2.29 -6.19 -0.10
CA THR A 97 -2.60 -6.82 1.20
C THR A 97 -1.41 -7.61 1.74
N GLU A 98 -0.74 -8.39 0.89
CA GLU A 98 0.46 -9.18 1.25
C GLU A 98 1.65 -8.29 1.65
N HIS A 99 1.70 -7.04 1.21
CA HIS A 99 2.78 -6.09 1.51
C HIS A 99 2.40 -5.00 2.52
N THR A 100 1.23 -5.14 3.15
CA THR A 100 0.78 -4.27 4.25
C THR A 100 0.92 -5.03 5.56
N ASP A 101 1.76 -4.55 6.46
CA ASP A 101 1.95 -5.15 7.78
C ASP A 101 1.77 -4.12 8.88
N PHE A 102 1.63 -4.55 10.13
CA PHE A 102 1.62 -3.65 11.27
C PHE A 102 3.05 -3.17 11.58
N ALA A 103 3.19 -1.91 11.97
CA ALA A 103 4.49 -1.32 12.27
C ALA A 103 5.19 -1.91 13.51
N ASP A 104 4.47 -2.67 14.33
CA ASP A 104 4.96 -3.36 15.54
C ASP A 104 5.62 -4.71 15.25
N VAL A 105 5.40 -5.32 14.08
CA VAL A 105 5.98 -6.62 13.70
C VAL A 105 7.39 -6.48 13.08
N LEU A 106 7.88 -5.25 12.92
CA LEU A 106 9.27 -5.04 12.53
C LEU A 106 10.16 -5.06 13.77
N PRO A 107 11.10 -6.00 13.91
CA PRO A 107 12.13 -5.88 14.92
C PRO A 107 12.99 -4.67 14.57
N ARG A 108 12.75 -3.54 15.24
CA ARG A 108 13.59 -2.34 15.14
C ARG A 108 14.31 -2.05 16.46
N ASP A 109 14.99 -3.05 16.98
CA ASP A 109 16.14 -2.99 17.88
C ASP A 109 16.36 -4.36 18.51
N LYS A 110 17.60 -4.77 18.75
CA LYS A 110 17.95 -6.03 19.45
C LYS A 110 17.53 -6.05 20.94
N ASN A 111 16.43 -5.42 21.31
CA ASN A 111 15.98 -5.22 22.70
C ASN A 111 14.85 -6.18 23.12
N TYR A 112 14.15 -6.82 22.18
CA TYR A 112 13.18 -7.87 22.50
C TYR A 112 13.84 -9.18 22.97
N GLU A 113 15.10 -9.44 22.56
CA GLU A 113 15.89 -10.56 23.11
C GLU A 113 16.32 -10.30 24.56
N TYR A 114 16.46 -9.04 24.98
CA TYR A 114 16.75 -8.72 26.39
C TYR A 114 15.52 -8.89 27.28
N SER A 115 14.31 -8.53 26.82
CA SER A 115 13.11 -8.68 27.67
C SER A 115 12.74 -10.14 27.95
N ILE A 116 13.16 -11.09 27.11
CA ILE A 116 12.97 -12.54 27.34
C ILE A 116 14.15 -13.22 28.07
N MET A 117 15.30 -12.54 28.22
CA MET A 117 16.44 -13.03 29.00
C MET A 117 16.41 -12.59 30.47
N PHE A 118 15.71 -11.51 30.81
CA PHE A 118 15.64 -10.97 32.19
C PHE A 118 14.40 -11.44 33.00
N ASP A 119 13.60 -12.37 32.47
CA ASP A 119 12.39 -12.92 33.13
C ASP A 119 12.54 -14.43 33.47
N LYS A 120 13.78 -14.92 33.65
CA LYS A 120 14.06 -16.30 34.10
C LYS A 120 14.85 -16.32 35.40
#